data_AF-F0SXH6-F1
#
_entry.id   AF-F0SXH6-F1
#
_cell.length_a   1.000
_cell.length_b   1.000
_cell.length_c   1.000
_cell.angle_alpha   90.00
_cell.angle_beta   90.00
_cell.angle_gamma   90.00
#
_symmetry.space_group_name_H-M   'P 1'
#
loop_
_entity.id
_entity.type
_entity.pdbx_description
1 polymer ?
#
loop_
_entity_poly.entity_id
_entity_poly.type
_entity_poly.pdbx_seq_one_letter_code
_entity_poly.pdbx_strand_id
1 'polypeptide(L)'
;MITVSDQFKEAIYAPIRKTAAKVTFEILDNEAYEDNTITVTGEAPISRKSQLANKVRTMTNRYATFEQDYWKLDGSFYIPPVLGEDNSELSWWSGAICGSDGVFDPYQVIEFVFAGEHNSMGLTITFDVLANEYAADFDIDIYRADDSPVNHQAVTGNTKTVYALIHGLDNYGKIVITIKKWTNPYRRARITEIDFGVIKNYEGDKLISLNLIEEMAVIGDTIPINELRFTVDNSDKEFNILNPEGFYRFFKERQEISLSLGVEIFEGLFEYTDFKKYYLTDWQSDEGALTATFTARNIIELLDQREYVPAVTTNLYALAEDILLGAGVMEYYIDPALQAIPTGGFPEKISRRKALQCVGIAGKCAVYQDRQGISTIRRFENLDERTAYVNYAGEDMFCGMTFPSVIADYGLRNIDFDNAYEIPQIKLDSLVKSLTVVVYSGSERQEFVYFNAGISEGTSLKLDNPLIQSEAQAADVAGWILAESNLRALYSINWRQNPCLECGDTVLVEDNFGMKKASRIIKQEYNFQGYLVGKTETKGGV
;
A
#
# COMPACT_ATOMS: atom_id res chain seq x y z
N MET A 1 -8.55 6.30 -9.43
CA MET A 1 -7.50 6.85 -10.30
C MET A 1 -6.66 7.80 -9.50
N ILE A 2 -5.35 7.56 -9.50
CA ILE A 2 -4.36 8.38 -8.82
C ILE A 2 -4.14 9.69 -9.57
N THR A 3 -4.03 10.79 -8.81
CA THR A 3 -3.68 12.11 -9.36
C THR A 3 -2.23 12.11 -9.83
N VAL A 4 -2.00 12.56 -11.06
CA VAL A 4 -0.69 12.61 -11.72
C VAL A 4 -0.53 13.95 -12.46
N SER A 5 0.72 14.32 -12.79
CA SER A 5 1.01 15.56 -13.53
C SER A 5 0.46 15.53 -14.96
N ASP A 6 0.38 16.68 -15.60
CA ASP A 6 0.03 16.76 -17.02
C ASP A 6 1.12 16.13 -17.90
N GLN A 7 2.39 16.21 -17.49
CA GLN A 7 3.50 15.58 -18.20
C GLN A 7 3.39 14.05 -18.16
N PHE A 8 2.96 13.47 -17.04
CA PHE A 8 2.68 12.03 -16.96
C PHE A 8 1.58 11.63 -17.94
N LYS A 9 0.50 12.42 -18.00
CA LYS A 9 -0.64 12.15 -18.90
C LYS A 9 -0.24 12.10 -20.36
N GLU A 10 0.65 12.99 -20.77
CA GLU A 10 1.21 12.99 -22.13
C GLU A 10 2.17 11.82 -22.35
N ALA A 11 3.07 11.56 -21.39
CA ALA A 11 4.13 10.57 -21.52
C ALA A 11 3.62 9.12 -21.52
N ILE A 12 2.58 8.80 -20.72
CA ILE A 12 2.10 7.42 -20.56
C ILE A 12 1.55 6.83 -21.87
N TYR A 13 0.99 7.65 -22.75
CA TYR A 13 0.48 7.24 -24.06
C TYR A 13 1.30 7.75 -25.25
N ALA A 14 2.45 8.35 -25.00
CA ALA A 14 3.37 8.71 -26.06
C ALA A 14 3.71 7.48 -26.93
N PRO A 15 3.91 7.63 -28.25
CA PRO A 15 4.23 6.51 -29.15
C PRO A 15 5.46 5.72 -28.68
N ILE A 16 6.42 6.40 -28.07
CA ILE A 16 7.57 5.83 -27.38
C ILE A 16 7.54 6.36 -25.95
N ARG A 17 7.63 5.46 -24.97
CA ARG A 17 7.72 5.82 -23.55
C ARG A 17 8.77 4.95 -22.88
N LYS A 18 9.46 5.49 -21.89
CA LYS A 18 10.27 4.70 -20.97
C LYS A 18 9.55 4.55 -19.65
N THR A 19 9.66 3.37 -19.08
CA THR A 19 9.05 3.03 -17.79
C THR A 19 10.11 2.50 -16.85
N ALA A 20 9.95 2.76 -15.57
CA ALA A 20 10.81 2.25 -14.51
C ALA A 20 9.97 1.53 -13.46
N ALA A 21 10.61 0.63 -12.71
CA ALA A 21 10.03 0.02 -11.54
C ALA A 21 11.04 0.05 -10.41
N LYS A 22 10.55 0.24 -9.20
CA LYS A 22 11.32 0.22 -7.97
C LYS A 22 10.59 -0.63 -6.95
N VAL A 23 11.32 -1.53 -6.29
CA VAL A 23 10.82 -2.28 -5.14
C VAL A 23 11.61 -1.88 -3.92
N THR A 24 10.91 -1.42 -2.87
CA THR A 24 11.48 -1.17 -1.56
C THR A 24 11.12 -2.35 -0.66
N PHE A 25 12.12 -3.05 -0.14
CA PHE A 25 11.96 -4.18 0.77
C PHE A 25 12.51 -3.81 2.15
N GLU A 26 11.62 -3.76 3.14
CA GLU A 26 11.94 -3.47 4.53
C GLU A 26 12.23 -4.78 5.29
N ILE A 27 13.52 -5.14 5.36
CA ILE A 27 14.00 -6.33 6.08
C ILE A 27 14.31 -5.91 7.52
N LEU A 28 13.24 -5.69 8.28
CA LEU A 28 13.26 -5.12 9.62
C LEU A 28 12.84 -6.14 10.67
N ASP A 29 13.37 -5.98 11.89
CA ASP A 29 12.93 -6.72 13.06
C ASP A 29 11.78 -5.98 13.75
N ASN A 30 10.55 -6.28 13.35
CA ASN A 30 9.35 -5.58 13.82
C ASN A 30 9.14 -5.70 15.34
N GLU A 31 9.60 -6.80 15.95
CA GLU A 31 9.46 -7.02 17.41
C GLU A 31 10.35 -6.04 18.21
N ALA A 32 11.53 -5.70 17.67
CA ALA A 32 12.45 -4.75 18.29
C ALA A 32 11.84 -3.34 18.41
N TYR A 33 10.94 -2.94 17.49
CA TYR A 33 10.22 -1.67 17.56
C TYR A 33 9.25 -1.61 18.74
N GLU A 34 8.65 -2.73 19.13
CA GLU A 34 7.69 -2.80 20.23
C GLU A 34 8.36 -3.04 21.60
N ASP A 35 9.63 -3.47 21.59
CA ASP A 35 10.36 -3.95 22.77
C ASP A 35 11.54 -3.07 23.21
N ASN A 36 11.70 -1.87 22.65
CA ASN A 36 12.81 -0.98 22.98
C ASN A 36 12.44 0.15 23.96
N THR A 37 13.42 0.56 24.76
CA THR A 37 13.41 1.77 25.57
C THR A 37 14.56 2.68 25.14
N ILE A 38 14.25 3.95 24.86
CA ILE A 38 15.20 4.91 24.30
C ILE A 38 15.70 5.87 25.38
N THR A 39 17.02 5.97 25.52
CA THR A 39 17.70 6.98 26.35
C THR A 39 18.64 7.82 25.47
N VAL A 40 18.85 9.07 25.86
CA VAL A 40 19.70 10.01 25.12
C VAL A 40 20.47 10.91 26.09
N THR A 41 21.66 11.39 25.70
CA THR A 41 22.47 12.29 26.53
C THR A 41 21.83 13.65 26.80
N GLY A 42 20.96 14.11 25.88
CA GLY A 42 20.24 15.37 26.02
C GLY A 42 19.30 15.63 24.84
N GLU A 43 18.33 16.51 25.07
CA GLU A 43 17.28 16.83 24.10
C GLU A 43 17.09 18.34 24.00
N ALA A 44 16.91 18.86 22.79
CA ALA A 44 16.44 20.23 22.59
C ALA A 44 14.97 20.35 23.04
N PRO A 45 14.47 21.55 23.38
CA PRO A 45 13.08 21.74 23.82
C PRO A 45 12.01 21.24 22.84
N ILE A 46 12.33 21.16 21.54
CA ILE A 46 11.42 20.70 20.49
C ILE A 46 11.59 19.21 20.14
N SER A 47 12.60 18.55 20.72
CA SER A 47 12.94 17.15 20.44
C SER A 47 11.80 16.22 20.87
N ARG A 48 11.58 15.16 20.08
CA ARG A 48 10.59 14.11 20.33
C ARG A 48 11.29 12.75 20.18
N LYS A 49 12.13 12.34 21.15
CA LYS A 49 12.85 11.05 21.07
C LYS A 49 11.97 9.83 20.90
N SER A 50 10.70 9.88 21.32
CA SER A 50 9.76 8.76 21.13
C SER A 50 9.47 8.47 19.66
N GLN A 51 9.85 9.38 18.75
CA GLN A 51 9.69 9.19 17.31
C GLN A 51 10.92 8.54 16.65
N LEU A 52 12.00 8.24 17.39
CA LEU A 52 13.23 7.66 16.82
C LEU A 52 13.08 6.22 16.27
N ALA A 53 11.99 5.54 16.58
CA ALA A 53 11.71 4.18 16.15
C ALA A 53 10.21 4.03 15.85
N ASN A 54 9.64 4.95 15.06
CA ASN A 54 8.22 4.94 14.68
C ASN A 54 7.99 4.65 13.18
N LYS A 55 9.06 4.32 12.45
CA LYS A 55 9.12 4.09 11.00
C LYS A 55 8.82 5.32 10.14
N VAL A 56 8.85 6.52 10.70
CA VAL A 56 8.69 7.78 9.96
C VAL A 56 10.06 8.38 9.66
N ARG A 57 10.58 8.09 8.47
CA ARG A 57 11.98 8.40 8.07
C ARG A 57 12.17 9.80 7.51
N THR A 58 11.18 10.67 7.63
CA THR A 58 11.27 12.06 7.14
C THR A 58 10.46 12.96 8.05
N MET A 59 11.11 14.02 8.57
CA MET A 59 10.41 15.07 9.31
C MET A 59 9.31 15.69 8.47
N THR A 60 8.23 16.16 9.09
CA THR A 60 7.11 16.73 8.33
C THR A 60 7.51 18.00 7.59
N ASN A 61 8.39 18.82 8.17
CA ASN A 61 8.87 20.07 7.59
C ASN A 61 10.33 20.32 7.99
N ARG A 62 10.97 21.31 7.36
CA ARG A 62 12.19 21.93 7.90
C ARG A 62 11.80 22.88 9.03
N TYR A 63 12.32 22.68 10.23
CA TYR A 63 11.94 23.49 11.39
C TYR A 63 12.97 24.55 11.73
N ALA A 64 12.51 25.78 11.95
CA ALA A 64 13.33 26.92 12.30
C ALA A 64 13.89 26.79 13.72
N THR A 65 15.21 26.94 13.85
CA THR A 65 15.90 27.04 15.14
C THR A 65 16.95 28.15 15.10
N PHE A 66 17.38 28.61 16.28
CA PHE A 66 18.42 29.63 16.43
C PHE A 66 19.85 29.08 16.26
N GLU A 67 20.04 28.15 15.32
CA GLU A 67 21.35 27.64 14.94
C GLU A 67 21.98 28.54 13.87
N GLN A 68 23.29 28.79 13.97
CA GLN A 68 23.97 29.79 13.15
C GLN A 68 23.89 29.44 11.66
N ASP A 69 23.39 30.33 10.80
CA ASP A 69 23.26 30.12 9.35
C ASP A 69 22.37 28.91 8.95
N TYR A 70 21.46 28.46 9.83
CA TYR A 70 20.52 27.38 9.54
C TYR A 70 19.18 27.89 9.01
N TRP A 71 18.52 28.78 9.74
CA TRP A 71 17.19 29.27 9.40
C TRP A 71 17.25 30.30 8.26
N LYS A 72 16.89 29.85 7.05
CA LYS A 72 16.75 30.71 5.87
C LYS A 72 15.37 31.37 5.87
N LEU A 73 15.34 32.70 5.77
CA LEU A 73 14.10 33.50 5.69
C LEU A 73 13.48 33.50 4.28
N ASP A 74 13.58 32.37 3.57
CA ASP A 74 13.10 32.19 2.19
C ASP A 74 11.72 31.50 2.10
N GLY A 75 11.08 31.27 3.26
CA GLY A 75 9.79 30.60 3.37
C GLY A 75 9.87 29.07 3.37
N SER A 76 11.08 28.47 3.28
CA SER A 76 11.24 27.01 3.31
C SER A 76 11.22 26.39 4.72
N PHE A 77 11.19 27.22 5.76
CA PHE A 77 11.21 26.80 7.16
C PHE A 77 9.88 27.10 7.86
N TYR A 78 9.48 26.17 8.74
CA TYR A 78 8.31 26.26 9.59
C TYR A 78 8.73 26.51 11.04
N ILE A 79 7.92 27.26 11.78
CA ILE A 79 8.11 27.35 13.23
C ILE A 79 7.77 25.99 13.84
N PRO A 80 8.63 25.41 14.69
CA PRO A 80 8.35 24.12 15.30
C PRO A 80 7.08 24.21 16.16
N PRO A 81 6.16 23.25 16.03
CA PRO A 81 4.94 23.20 16.83
C PRO A 81 5.28 22.98 18.30
N VAL A 82 4.45 23.53 19.20
CA VAL A 82 4.60 23.24 20.63
C VAL A 82 4.27 21.77 20.87
N LEU A 83 4.92 21.17 21.87
CA LEU A 83 4.68 19.78 22.24
C LEU A 83 3.19 19.55 22.55
N GLY A 84 2.54 18.68 21.77
CA GLY A 84 1.12 18.33 21.90
C GLY A 84 0.14 19.17 21.08
N GLU A 85 0.60 20.19 20.34
CA GLU A 85 -0.29 20.94 19.42
C GLU A 85 -0.57 20.18 18.12
N ASP A 86 0.38 19.36 17.66
CA ASP A 86 0.24 18.56 16.44
C ASP A 86 0.99 17.23 16.49
N ASN A 87 0.68 16.38 15.51
CA ASN A 87 1.34 15.09 15.30
C ASN A 87 2.52 15.20 14.32
N SER A 88 3.14 16.37 14.19
CA SER A 88 4.27 16.54 13.29
C SER A 88 5.45 15.65 13.67
N GLU A 89 6.14 15.15 12.66
CA GLU A 89 7.39 14.41 12.81
C GLU A 89 8.54 15.41 12.95
N LEU A 90 9.13 15.49 14.14
CA LEU A 90 10.30 16.32 14.48
C LEU A 90 11.51 15.46 14.83
N SER A 91 11.25 14.29 15.42
CA SER A 91 12.25 13.30 15.81
C SER A 91 13.23 13.82 16.88
N TRP A 92 14.37 13.17 17.06
CA TRP A 92 15.32 13.56 18.11
C TRP A 92 16.28 14.66 17.65
N TRP A 93 16.41 15.68 18.51
CA TRP A 93 17.35 16.78 18.34
C TRP A 93 18.23 16.87 19.58
N SER A 94 19.55 16.83 19.39
CA SER A 94 20.49 16.87 20.50
C SER A 94 20.34 18.14 21.33
N GLY A 95 20.57 18.03 22.65
CA GLY A 95 20.57 19.18 23.56
C GLY A 95 21.74 20.14 23.32
N ALA A 96 22.90 19.61 22.90
CA ALA A 96 24.07 20.41 22.56
C ALA A 96 24.08 20.89 21.09
N ILE A 97 24.82 21.96 20.84
CA ILE A 97 25.18 22.46 19.51
C ILE A 97 26.68 22.19 19.33
N CYS A 98 27.09 21.62 18.21
CA CYS A 98 28.49 21.33 17.92
C CYS A 98 29.33 22.60 17.74
N GLY A 99 30.64 22.45 17.90
CA GLY A 99 31.61 23.53 17.74
C GLY A 99 31.79 24.01 16.30
N SER A 100 32.75 24.92 16.13
CA SER A 100 33.13 25.50 14.84
C SER A 100 33.72 24.50 13.85
N ASP A 101 34.20 23.37 14.35
CA ASP A 101 34.75 22.24 13.58
C ASP A 101 33.70 21.13 13.38
N GLY A 102 32.47 21.33 13.82
CA GLY A 102 31.38 20.35 13.76
C GLY A 102 31.42 19.30 14.88
N VAL A 103 32.40 19.33 15.78
CA VAL A 103 32.57 18.31 16.84
C VAL A 103 31.68 18.63 18.03
N PHE A 104 31.07 17.59 18.61
CA PHE A 104 30.29 17.70 19.84
C PHE A 104 31.19 17.55 21.08
N ASP A 105 31.01 18.43 22.07
CA ASP A 105 31.61 18.30 23.41
C ASP A 105 30.55 18.65 24.48
N PRO A 106 30.00 17.66 25.20
CA PRO A 106 30.28 16.22 25.08
C PRO A 106 29.70 15.61 23.79
N TYR A 107 30.15 14.41 23.41
CA TYR A 107 29.49 13.65 22.34
C TYR A 107 28.03 13.37 22.68
N GLN A 108 27.20 13.26 21.63
CA GLN A 108 25.78 13.02 21.79
C GLN A 108 25.50 11.53 21.59
N VAL A 109 24.83 10.90 22.56
CA VAL A 109 24.61 9.45 22.55
C VAL A 109 23.11 9.17 22.56
N ILE A 110 22.73 8.18 21.77
CA ILE A 110 21.42 7.55 21.77
C ILE A 110 21.63 6.10 22.12
N GLU A 111 20.87 5.60 23.07
CA GLU A 111 20.91 4.20 23.50
C GLU A 111 19.50 3.60 23.44
N PHE A 112 19.44 2.41 22.85
CA PHE A 112 18.27 1.55 22.81
C PHE A 112 18.57 0.34 23.67
N VAL A 113 17.71 0.07 24.65
CA VAL A 113 17.74 -1.15 25.48
C VAL A 113 16.48 -1.95 25.19
N PHE A 114 16.64 -3.24 24.94
CA PHE A 114 15.54 -4.15 24.62
C PHE A 114 15.22 -5.07 25.81
N ALA A 115 13.95 -5.45 25.99
CA ALA A 115 13.61 -6.38 27.08
C ALA A 115 13.96 -7.84 26.75
N GLY A 116 13.92 -8.20 25.46
CA GLY A 116 14.40 -9.46 24.90
C GLY A 116 15.62 -9.28 23.99
N GLU A 117 16.24 -10.39 23.58
CA GLU A 117 17.28 -10.39 22.55
C GLU A 117 16.65 -10.46 21.16
N HIS A 118 17.18 -9.65 20.24
CA HIS A 118 16.66 -9.46 18.89
C HIS A 118 17.69 -9.84 17.82
N ASN A 119 17.24 -10.00 16.57
CA ASN A 119 18.10 -10.37 15.45
C ASN A 119 17.73 -9.58 14.19
N SER A 120 18.70 -8.91 13.59
CA SER A 120 18.45 -8.10 12.40
C SER A 120 19.58 -8.23 11.38
N MET A 121 19.24 -7.90 10.13
CA MET A 121 20.19 -7.87 9.01
C MET A 121 21.21 -6.72 9.11
N GLY A 122 21.06 -5.86 10.11
CA GLY A 122 21.78 -4.62 10.20
C GLY A 122 21.02 -3.56 10.99
N LEU A 123 21.47 -2.32 10.81
CA LEU A 123 20.88 -1.13 11.40
C LEU A 123 20.88 -0.01 10.35
N THR A 124 19.77 0.70 10.20
CA THR A 124 19.70 1.88 9.32
C THR A 124 19.46 3.13 10.16
N ILE A 125 20.29 4.15 9.94
CA ILE A 125 20.21 5.45 10.60
C ILE A 125 19.76 6.47 9.56
N THR A 126 18.61 7.09 9.79
CA THR A 126 18.11 8.20 8.97
C THR A 126 18.29 9.52 9.71
N PHE A 127 19.14 10.39 9.18
CA PHE A 127 19.38 11.76 9.66
C PHE A 127 18.35 12.74 9.08
N ASP A 128 18.67 14.03 9.00
CA ASP A 128 17.79 15.07 8.45
C ASP A 128 17.88 15.11 6.91
N VAL A 129 17.02 14.31 6.26
CA VAL A 129 16.94 14.24 4.79
C VAL A 129 16.50 15.58 4.18
N LEU A 130 15.57 16.29 4.84
CA LEU A 130 15.02 17.54 4.30
C LEU A 130 16.06 18.66 4.28
N ALA A 131 16.86 18.82 5.33
CA ALA A 131 17.93 19.80 5.38
C ALA A 131 19.25 19.29 4.75
N ASN A 132 19.30 18.02 4.35
CA ASN A 132 20.50 17.33 3.88
C ASN A 132 21.65 17.43 4.90
N GLU A 133 21.34 17.18 6.17
CA GLU A 133 22.31 17.18 7.27
C GLU A 133 22.44 15.78 7.89
N TYR A 134 23.66 15.43 8.28
CA TYR A 134 24.02 14.10 8.76
C TYR A 134 25.23 14.17 9.69
N ALA A 135 25.42 13.10 10.48
CA ALA A 135 26.65 12.91 11.22
C ALA A 135 27.77 12.52 10.25
N ALA A 136 28.89 13.25 10.31
CA ALA A 136 30.09 12.95 9.55
C ALA A 136 30.88 11.83 10.23
N ASP A 137 31.02 11.89 11.56
CA ASP A 137 31.73 10.88 12.35
C ASP A 137 30.85 10.43 13.51
N PHE A 138 30.70 9.10 13.66
CA PHE A 138 29.91 8.48 14.71
C PHE A 138 30.30 7.01 14.90
N ASP A 139 29.98 6.46 16.06
CA ASP A 139 30.15 5.04 16.34
C ASP A 139 28.78 4.36 16.52
N ILE A 140 28.71 3.08 16.15
CA ILE A 140 27.60 2.18 16.45
C ILE A 140 28.18 1.01 17.25
N ASP A 141 27.82 0.93 18.52
CA ASP A 141 28.18 -0.15 19.42
C ASP A 141 26.95 -1.00 19.72
N ILE A 142 27.08 -2.31 19.56
CA ILE A 142 25.99 -3.27 19.70
C ILE A 142 26.41 -4.30 20.73
N TYR A 143 25.54 -4.55 21.70
CA TYR A 143 25.78 -5.47 22.81
C TYR A 143 24.62 -6.45 22.96
N ARG A 144 24.90 -7.59 23.58
CA ARG A 144 23.86 -8.49 24.11
C ARG A 144 23.23 -7.91 25.37
N ALA A 145 22.20 -8.58 25.88
CA ALA A 145 21.54 -8.21 27.12
C ALA A 145 22.47 -8.25 28.36
N ASP A 146 23.57 -9.00 28.30
CA ASP A 146 24.58 -9.11 29.37
C ASP A 146 25.77 -8.12 29.21
N ASP A 147 25.61 -7.10 28.36
CA ASP A 147 26.64 -6.13 27.98
C ASP A 147 27.87 -6.71 27.23
N SER A 148 27.83 -7.97 26.79
CA SER A 148 28.87 -8.51 25.92
C SER A 148 28.82 -7.87 24.52
N PRO A 149 29.96 -7.47 23.92
CA PRO A 149 29.97 -6.83 22.62
C PRO A 149 29.58 -7.81 21.51
N VAL A 150 28.70 -7.37 20.61
CA VAL A 150 28.28 -8.06 19.39
C VAL A 150 28.99 -7.47 18.19
N ASN A 151 28.97 -6.14 18.04
CA ASN A 151 29.61 -5.43 16.94
C ASN A 151 30.01 -4.01 17.36
N HIS A 152 31.06 -3.48 16.74
CA HIS A 152 31.46 -2.08 16.82
C HIS A 152 31.79 -1.58 15.41
N GLN A 153 31.12 -0.51 15.00
CA GLN A 153 31.39 0.19 13.74
C GLN A 153 31.72 1.65 14.01
N ALA A 154 32.99 2.03 13.80
CA ALA A 154 33.40 3.42 13.71
C ALA A 154 33.20 3.94 12.29
N VAL A 155 32.45 5.02 12.13
CA VAL A 155 32.19 5.69 10.85
C VAL A 155 32.89 7.04 10.85
N THR A 156 33.61 7.34 9.77
CA THR A 156 34.35 8.59 9.59
C THR A 156 34.12 9.13 8.20
N GLY A 157 33.85 10.44 8.10
CA GLY A 157 33.63 11.11 6.82
C GLY A 157 32.36 10.66 6.08
N ASN A 158 31.32 10.23 6.79
CA ASN A 158 30.03 9.93 6.18
C ASN A 158 29.46 11.17 5.49
N THR A 159 28.89 10.96 4.29
CA THR A 159 28.26 12.01 3.47
C THR A 159 26.79 11.70 3.17
N LYS A 160 26.19 10.72 3.84
CA LYS A 160 24.85 10.22 3.55
C LYS A 160 23.89 10.58 4.67
N THR A 161 22.69 11.04 4.30
CA THR A 161 21.54 11.24 5.21
C THR A 161 20.89 9.93 5.63
N VAL A 162 21.10 8.85 4.88
CA VAL A 162 20.69 7.49 5.23
C VAL A 162 21.92 6.60 5.24
N TYR A 163 22.29 6.09 6.42
CA TYR A 163 23.42 5.20 6.59
C TYR A 163 22.92 3.81 6.99
N ALA A 164 23.28 2.78 6.23
CA ALA A 164 22.94 1.39 6.55
C ALA A 164 24.21 0.62 6.93
N LEU A 165 24.25 0.14 8.18
CA LEU A 165 25.17 -0.90 8.61
C LEU A 165 24.59 -2.24 8.18
N ILE A 166 25.12 -2.84 7.10
CA ILE A 166 24.71 -4.16 6.63
C ILE A 166 25.66 -5.20 7.24
N HIS A 167 25.24 -5.76 8.38
CA HIS A 167 25.98 -6.80 9.10
C HIS A 167 24.95 -7.62 9.89
N GLY A 168 25.06 -8.95 9.89
CA GLY A 168 24.16 -9.77 10.69
C GLY A 168 24.32 -9.47 12.18
N LEU A 169 23.30 -8.89 12.81
CA LEU A 169 23.29 -8.55 14.22
C LEU A 169 22.49 -9.59 14.98
N ASP A 170 23.19 -10.53 15.61
CA ASP A 170 22.55 -11.64 16.32
C ASP A 170 22.49 -11.42 17.83
N ASN A 171 21.33 -11.73 18.41
CA ASN A 171 21.04 -11.70 19.85
C ASN A 171 21.45 -10.38 20.52
N TYR A 172 21.17 -9.24 19.88
CA TYR A 172 21.46 -7.95 20.50
C TYR A 172 20.37 -7.59 21.51
N GLY A 173 20.79 -7.05 22.65
CA GLY A 173 19.91 -6.53 23.71
C GLY A 173 20.14 -5.05 24.00
N LYS A 174 21.16 -4.44 23.37
CA LYS A 174 21.45 -3.01 23.48
C LYS A 174 22.17 -2.46 22.25
N ILE A 175 21.79 -1.27 21.80
CA ILE A 175 22.45 -0.52 20.72
C ILE A 175 22.78 0.87 21.23
N VAL A 176 24.01 1.32 21.03
CA VAL A 176 24.51 2.64 21.41
C VAL A 176 25.07 3.34 20.18
N ILE A 177 24.51 4.50 19.83
CA ILE A 177 24.96 5.33 18.72
C ILE A 177 25.59 6.59 19.31
N THR A 178 26.88 6.79 19.04
CA THR A 178 27.64 7.94 19.55
C THR A 178 27.96 8.91 18.43
N ILE A 179 27.27 10.04 18.37
CA ILE A 179 27.51 11.11 17.39
C ILE A 179 28.66 11.99 17.85
N LYS A 180 29.74 12.00 17.06
CA LYS A 180 30.98 12.72 17.37
C LYS A 180 31.07 14.03 16.61
N LYS A 181 30.74 14.01 15.32
CA LYS A 181 30.89 15.16 14.43
C LYS A 181 29.71 15.30 13.48
N TRP A 182 29.21 16.53 13.33
CA TRP A 182 28.17 16.89 12.38
C TRP A 182 28.75 17.44 11.07
N THR A 183 27.99 17.35 9.97
CA THR A 183 28.44 17.83 8.66
C THR A 183 28.66 19.35 8.61
N ASN A 184 27.86 20.12 9.36
CA ASN A 184 27.94 21.58 9.41
C ASN A 184 28.26 22.03 10.84
N PRO A 185 29.08 23.09 11.03
CA PRO A 185 29.38 23.62 12.34
C PRO A 185 28.18 24.34 12.96
N TYR A 186 28.20 24.51 14.28
CA TYR A 186 27.13 25.20 15.02
C TYR A 186 25.74 24.61 14.76
N ARG A 187 25.67 23.28 14.72
CA ARG A 187 24.45 22.50 14.53
C ARG A 187 24.14 21.58 15.69
N ARG A 188 22.87 21.29 15.87
CA ARG A 188 22.37 20.16 16.65
C ARG A 188 22.48 18.89 15.80
N ALA A 189 22.78 17.76 16.43
CA ALA A 189 22.60 16.47 15.80
C ALA A 189 21.09 16.18 15.71
N ARG A 190 20.67 15.66 14.56
CA ARG A 190 19.29 15.31 14.27
C ARG A 190 19.22 13.89 13.73
N ILE A 191 18.49 13.03 14.40
CA ILE A 191 18.18 11.70 13.88
C ILE A 191 16.67 11.60 13.76
N THR A 192 16.24 11.30 12.55
CA THR A 192 14.83 11.16 12.19
C THR A 192 14.32 9.78 12.60
N GLU A 193 15.03 8.72 12.22
CA GLU A 193 14.60 7.34 12.49
C GLU A 193 15.81 6.41 12.61
N ILE A 194 15.69 5.41 13.47
CA ILE A 194 16.57 4.25 13.58
C ILE A 194 15.75 3.01 13.23
N ASP A 195 16.09 2.38 12.12
CA ASP A 195 15.46 1.12 11.72
C ASP A 195 16.29 -0.09 12.16
N PHE A 196 15.67 -1.00 12.90
CA PHE A 196 16.28 -2.26 13.37
C PHE A 196 16.34 -3.30 12.24
N GLY A 197 17.15 -3.01 11.23
CA GLY A 197 17.31 -3.82 10.04
C GLY A 197 17.80 -2.97 8.88
N VAL A 198 17.49 -3.41 7.65
CA VAL A 198 17.86 -2.68 6.46
C VAL A 198 16.70 -2.50 5.50
N ILE A 199 16.74 -1.39 4.78
CA ILE A 199 15.81 -1.07 3.71
C ILE A 199 16.58 -1.19 2.40
N LYS A 200 16.20 -2.18 1.59
CA LYS A 200 16.82 -2.42 0.29
C LYS A 200 15.91 -1.89 -0.81
N ASN A 201 16.48 -1.07 -1.69
CA ASN A 201 15.81 -0.59 -2.90
C ASN A 201 16.34 -1.38 -4.09
N TYR A 202 15.47 -2.05 -4.83
CA TYR A 202 15.78 -2.76 -6.06
C TYR A 202 15.17 -2.02 -7.24
N GLU A 203 16.02 -1.57 -8.15
CA GLU A 203 15.67 -0.84 -9.37
C GLU A 203 16.75 -1.09 -10.43
N GLY A 204 16.52 -0.65 -11.66
CA GLY A 204 17.50 -0.78 -12.73
C GLY A 204 17.90 -2.23 -13.01
N ASP A 205 19.20 -2.51 -13.01
CA ASP A 205 19.78 -3.84 -13.27
C ASP A 205 19.59 -4.82 -12.09
N LYS A 206 19.30 -4.32 -10.89
CA LYS A 206 19.06 -5.15 -9.70
C LYS A 206 17.64 -5.71 -9.63
N LEU A 207 16.69 -5.14 -10.36
CA LEU A 207 15.32 -5.65 -10.48
C LEU A 207 15.13 -6.33 -11.84
N ILE A 208 15.13 -7.67 -11.85
CA ILE A 208 15.07 -8.47 -13.08
C ILE A 208 13.66 -8.47 -13.67
N SER A 209 12.66 -8.72 -12.82
CA SER A 209 11.26 -8.75 -13.25
C SER A 209 10.31 -8.48 -12.11
N LEU A 210 9.12 -8.02 -12.44
CA LEU A 210 8.04 -7.77 -11.50
C LEU A 210 6.68 -8.10 -12.11
N ASN A 211 5.83 -8.75 -11.33
CA ASN A 211 4.44 -9.04 -11.62
C ASN A 211 3.59 -8.57 -10.42
N LEU A 212 2.61 -7.73 -10.66
CA LEU A 212 1.64 -7.32 -9.65
C LEU A 212 0.24 -7.66 -10.16
N ILE A 213 -0.53 -8.38 -9.35
CA ILE A 213 -1.94 -8.67 -9.60
C ILE A 213 -2.77 -7.97 -8.53
N GLU A 214 -3.71 -7.15 -8.99
CA GLU A 214 -4.73 -6.52 -8.17
C GLU A 214 -6.12 -6.90 -8.64
N GLU A 215 -6.99 -7.18 -7.68
CA GLU A 215 -8.34 -7.65 -7.96
C GLU A 215 -9.31 -6.99 -6.98
N MET A 216 -10.50 -6.66 -7.48
CA MET A 216 -11.60 -6.16 -6.66
C MET A 216 -12.86 -6.96 -6.96
N ALA A 217 -13.45 -7.56 -5.92
CA ALA A 217 -14.75 -8.18 -6.03
C ALA A 217 -15.85 -7.16 -5.68
N VAL A 218 -16.74 -6.93 -6.63
CA VAL A 218 -17.97 -6.14 -6.40
C VAL A 218 -19.00 -6.99 -5.68
N ILE A 219 -19.33 -8.15 -6.27
CA ILE A 219 -20.20 -9.18 -5.72
C ILE A 219 -19.49 -10.50 -6.01
N GLY A 220 -18.60 -10.90 -5.09
CA GLY A 220 -17.82 -12.13 -5.22
C GLY A 220 -17.99 -13.01 -3.99
N ASP A 221 -17.68 -14.30 -4.16
CA ASP A 221 -17.74 -15.31 -3.09
C ASP A 221 -16.56 -15.21 -2.10
N THR A 222 -15.53 -14.42 -2.43
CA THR A 222 -14.43 -14.08 -1.55
C THR A 222 -13.87 -12.68 -1.87
N ILE A 223 -13.23 -12.04 -0.89
CA ILE A 223 -12.50 -10.77 -1.10
C ILE A 223 -11.14 -11.14 -1.70
N PRO A 224 -10.76 -10.66 -2.89
CA PRO A 224 -9.47 -11.02 -3.50
C PRO A 224 -8.27 -10.61 -2.65
N ILE A 225 -7.16 -11.35 -2.81
CA ILE A 225 -5.87 -11.03 -2.22
C ILE A 225 -4.95 -10.59 -3.35
N ASN A 226 -4.44 -9.37 -3.27
CA ASN A 226 -3.51 -8.85 -4.27
C ASN A 226 -2.13 -9.49 -4.03
N GLU A 227 -1.45 -9.86 -5.11
CA GLU A 227 -0.14 -10.52 -5.04
C GLU A 227 0.89 -9.71 -5.83
N LEU A 228 2.01 -9.41 -5.18
CA LEU A 228 3.21 -8.86 -5.76
C LEU A 228 4.28 -9.94 -5.81
N ARG A 229 4.81 -10.20 -7.00
CA ARG A 229 5.96 -11.10 -7.21
C ARG A 229 7.07 -10.34 -7.90
N PHE A 230 8.28 -10.39 -7.38
CA PHE A 230 9.43 -9.75 -8.02
C PHE A 230 10.68 -10.62 -7.90
N THR A 231 11.56 -10.46 -8.88
CA THR A 231 12.81 -11.20 -8.99
C THR A 231 13.96 -10.21 -9.06
N VAL A 232 14.98 -10.43 -8.24
CA VAL A 232 16.17 -9.57 -8.14
C VAL A 232 17.43 -10.33 -8.52
N ASP A 233 18.44 -9.57 -8.95
CA ASP A 233 19.80 -10.08 -9.14
C ASP A 233 20.36 -10.60 -7.82
N ASN A 234 20.87 -11.83 -7.83
CA ASN A 234 21.50 -12.50 -6.70
C ASN A 234 22.89 -13.03 -7.09
N SER A 235 23.58 -12.35 -8.01
CA SER A 235 24.94 -12.69 -8.44
C SER A 235 25.94 -12.71 -7.27
N ASP A 236 25.75 -11.82 -6.29
CA ASP A 236 26.55 -11.74 -5.06
C ASP A 236 26.18 -12.82 -4.01
N LYS A 237 25.16 -13.65 -4.31
CA LYS A 237 24.66 -14.74 -3.45
C LYS A 237 24.19 -14.27 -2.06
N GLU A 238 23.76 -13.01 -1.95
CA GLU A 238 23.21 -12.41 -0.73
C GLU A 238 22.02 -13.22 -0.17
N PHE A 239 21.22 -13.85 -1.05
CA PHE A 239 20.03 -14.64 -0.69
C PHE A 239 20.25 -16.15 -0.77
N ASN A 240 21.49 -16.63 -0.75
CA ASN A 240 21.76 -18.06 -0.76
C ASN A 240 21.42 -18.67 0.62
N ILE A 241 20.55 -19.69 0.64
CA ILE A 241 20.08 -20.36 1.87
C ILE A 241 21.22 -21.13 2.57
N LEU A 242 22.19 -21.59 1.80
CA LEU A 242 23.36 -22.33 2.27
C LEU A 242 24.50 -21.41 2.71
N ASN A 243 24.36 -20.09 2.54
CA ASN A 243 25.32 -19.12 3.05
C ASN A 243 25.00 -18.82 4.53
N PRO A 244 25.81 -19.30 5.49
CA PRO A 244 25.56 -19.07 6.92
C PRO A 244 25.69 -17.60 7.32
N GLU A 245 26.43 -16.80 6.56
CA GLU A 245 26.53 -15.33 6.68
C GLU A 245 25.47 -14.61 5.81
N GLY A 246 24.65 -15.37 5.08
CA GLY A 246 23.67 -14.85 4.14
C GLY A 246 22.46 -14.23 4.85
N PHE A 247 21.77 -13.34 4.13
CA PHE A 247 20.68 -12.57 4.72
C PHE A 247 19.36 -13.35 4.80
N TYR A 248 19.32 -14.57 4.25
CA TYR A 248 18.15 -15.44 4.25
C TYR A 248 17.59 -15.69 5.65
N ARG A 249 18.45 -15.80 6.68
CA ARG A 249 18.01 -16.06 8.07
C ARG A 249 17.22 -14.92 8.72
N PHE A 250 17.28 -13.72 8.13
CA PHE A 250 16.55 -12.55 8.61
C PHE A 250 15.20 -12.37 7.90
N PHE A 251 14.90 -13.20 6.90
CA PHE A 251 13.59 -13.20 6.29
C PHE A 251 12.56 -13.81 7.23
N LYS A 252 11.53 -13.03 7.47
CA LYS A 252 10.34 -13.43 8.22
C LYS A 252 9.14 -13.10 7.36
N GLU A 253 8.12 -13.96 7.42
CA GLU A 253 6.82 -13.58 6.88
C GLU A 253 6.39 -12.22 7.46
N ARG A 254 5.62 -11.45 6.69
CA ARG A 254 5.10 -10.13 7.07
C ARG A 254 6.12 -8.98 7.11
N GLN A 255 7.31 -9.17 6.55
CA GLN A 255 8.16 -8.02 6.21
C GLN A 255 7.52 -7.20 5.09
N GLU A 256 7.57 -5.87 5.22
CA GLU A 256 6.86 -4.95 4.35
C GLU A 256 7.63 -4.72 3.04
N ILE A 257 6.89 -4.73 1.94
CA ILE A 257 7.37 -4.49 0.59
C ILE A 257 6.45 -3.46 -0.05
N SER A 258 7.06 -2.47 -0.70
CA SER A 258 6.38 -1.47 -1.51
C SER A 258 6.95 -1.45 -2.92
N LEU A 259 6.10 -1.14 -3.89
CA LEU A 259 6.44 -1.00 -5.30
C LEU A 259 6.14 0.43 -5.75
N SER A 260 6.96 0.96 -6.65
CA SER A 260 6.66 2.16 -7.42
C SER A 260 6.85 1.88 -8.91
N LEU A 261 5.86 2.21 -9.73
CA LEU A 261 5.95 2.18 -11.20
C LEU A 261 6.05 3.60 -11.73
N GLY A 262 7.02 3.86 -12.60
CA GLY A 262 7.33 5.18 -13.10
C GLY A 262 7.29 5.31 -14.61
N VAL A 263 7.02 6.53 -15.08
CA VAL A 263 7.07 6.93 -16.49
C VAL A 263 8.02 8.10 -16.63
N GLU A 264 8.87 8.07 -17.66
CA GLU A 264 9.79 9.17 -17.96
C GLU A 264 9.00 10.38 -18.47
N ILE A 265 9.01 11.49 -17.71
CA ILE A 265 8.33 12.74 -18.05
C ILE A 265 9.28 13.75 -18.71
N PHE A 266 10.58 13.64 -18.43
CA PHE A 266 11.67 14.34 -19.09
C PHE A 266 12.89 13.42 -19.13
N GLU A 267 13.90 13.72 -19.96
CA GLU A 267 15.10 12.88 -20.10
C GLU A 267 15.73 12.55 -18.73
N GLY A 268 15.69 11.28 -18.34
CA GLY A 268 16.21 10.78 -17.07
C GLY A 268 15.36 11.08 -15.83
N LEU A 269 14.24 11.81 -15.96
CA LEU A 269 13.34 12.15 -14.87
C LEU A 269 12.03 11.37 -14.98
N PHE A 270 11.74 10.57 -13.96
CA PHE A 270 10.57 9.72 -13.88
C PHE A 270 9.58 10.25 -12.82
N GLU A 271 8.30 10.24 -13.17
CA GLU A 271 7.21 10.38 -12.20
C GLU A 271 6.67 9.00 -11.84
N TYR A 272 6.55 8.73 -10.54
CA TYR A 272 6.19 7.43 -9.99
C TYR A 272 4.81 7.43 -9.36
N THR A 273 4.11 6.30 -9.50
CA THR A 273 2.92 5.94 -8.72
C THR A 273 3.28 4.81 -7.76
N ASP A 274 2.84 4.92 -6.51
CA ASP A 274 3.19 3.98 -5.44
C ASP A 274 2.12 2.93 -5.16
N PHE A 275 2.59 1.77 -4.70
CA PHE A 275 1.84 0.57 -4.38
C PHE A 275 2.38 0.05 -3.04
N LYS A 276 1.70 0.37 -1.95
CA LYS A 276 2.24 0.17 -0.59
C LYS A 276 1.62 -1.02 0.14
N LYS A 277 2.30 -1.47 1.19
CA LYS A 277 1.86 -2.48 2.15
C LYS A 277 1.51 -3.83 1.52
N TYR A 278 2.49 -4.40 0.85
CA TYR A 278 2.54 -5.83 0.58
C TYR A 278 3.44 -6.48 1.64
N TYR A 279 3.10 -7.71 2.02
CA TYR A 279 3.74 -8.42 3.10
C TYR A 279 4.33 -9.71 2.57
N LEU A 280 5.63 -9.92 2.81
CA LEU A 280 6.34 -11.12 2.35
C LEU A 280 5.62 -12.39 2.85
N THR A 281 5.32 -13.31 1.94
CA THR A 281 4.70 -14.60 2.24
C THR A 281 5.56 -15.77 1.81
N ASP A 282 6.36 -15.62 0.76
CA ASP A 282 7.19 -16.69 0.23
C ASP A 282 8.42 -16.12 -0.48
N TRP A 283 9.51 -16.88 -0.48
CA TRP A 283 10.75 -16.49 -1.15
C TRP A 283 11.54 -17.70 -1.60
N GLN A 284 12.17 -17.58 -2.77
CA GLN A 284 12.91 -18.65 -3.42
C GLN A 284 14.23 -18.10 -3.98
N SER A 285 15.31 -18.84 -3.74
CA SER A 285 16.63 -18.56 -4.33
C SER A 285 16.90 -19.56 -5.44
N ASP A 286 17.20 -19.08 -6.65
CA ASP A 286 17.65 -19.90 -7.78
C ASP A 286 19.15 -19.70 -7.97
N GLU A 287 19.93 -20.69 -7.51
CA GLU A 287 21.39 -20.66 -7.61
C GLU A 287 21.90 -20.85 -9.05
N GLY A 288 21.11 -21.51 -9.91
CA GLY A 288 21.49 -21.73 -11.30
C GLY A 288 21.34 -20.46 -12.14
N ALA A 289 20.25 -19.72 -11.90
CA ALA A 289 19.99 -18.44 -12.54
C ALA A 289 20.66 -17.24 -11.84
N LEU A 290 21.20 -17.44 -10.62
CA LEU A 290 21.71 -16.37 -9.75
C LEU A 290 20.66 -15.29 -9.48
N THR A 291 19.43 -15.72 -9.16
CA THR A 291 18.31 -14.80 -8.88
C THR A 291 17.63 -15.16 -7.57
N ALA A 292 16.90 -14.21 -6.98
CA ALA A 292 15.99 -14.47 -5.87
C ALA A 292 14.61 -13.92 -6.22
N THR A 293 13.58 -14.73 -6.00
CA THR A 293 12.17 -14.36 -6.24
C THR A 293 11.43 -14.28 -4.92
N PHE A 294 10.67 -13.21 -4.75
CA PHE A 294 9.88 -12.95 -3.56
C PHE A 294 8.41 -12.84 -3.95
N THR A 295 7.54 -13.38 -3.11
CA THR A 295 6.09 -13.25 -3.21
C THR A 295 5.60 -12.53 -1.96
N ALA A 296 4.82 -11.47 -2.17
CA ALA A 296 4.23 -10.67 -1.12
C ALA A 296 2.74 -10.46 -1.40
N ARG A 297 1.93 -10.38 -0.35
CA ARG A 297 0.48 -10.23 -0.45
C ARG A 297 -0.02 -9.08 0.40
N ASN A 298 -1.12 -8.48 0.00
CA ASN A 298 -1.73 -7.41 0.77
C ASN A 298 -2.29 -7.89 2.12
N ILE A 299 -2.74 -6.96 2.96
CA ILE A 299 -3.17 -7.27 4.34
C ILE A 299 -4.38 -8.22 4.42
N ILE A 300 -5.11 -8.43 3.33
CA ILE A 300 -6.25 -9.35 3.27
C ILE A 300 -5.80 -10.81 3.51
N GLU A 301 -4.56 -11.16 3.18
CA GLU A 301 -3.97 -12.47 3.54
C GLU A 301 -4.03 -12.73 5.05
N LEU A 302 -3.75 -11.72 5.88
CA LEU A 302 -3.78 -11.84 7.34
C LEU A 302 -5.20 -12.11 7.87
N LEU A 303 -6.22 -11.57 7.19
CA LEU A 303 -7.62 -11.76 7.56
C LEU A 303 -8.10 -13.19 7.28
N ASP A 304 -7.48 -13.88 6.31
CA ASP A 304 -7.86 -15.26 5.98
C ASP A 304 -7.34 -16.25 7.03
N GLN A 305 -6.17 -15.96 7.60
CA GLN A 305 -5.48 -16.82 8.56
C GLN A 305 -6.08 -16.78 9.99
N ARG A 306 -7.00 -15.86 10.28
CA ARG A 306 -7.53 -15.66 11.64
C ARG A 306 -9.05 -15.78 11.73
N GLU A 307 -9.55 -16.52 12.71
CA GLU A 307 -10.99 -16.68 12.97
C GLU A 307 -11.57 -15.51 13.78
N TYR A 308 -12.67 -14.94 13.32
CA TYR A 308 -13.50 -14.02 14.06
C TYR A 308 -14.39 -14.78 15.06
N VAL A 309 -14.29 -14.39 16.33
CA VAL A 309 -15.20 -14.86 17.38
C VAL A 309 -16.28 -13.80 17.55
N PRO A 310 -17.57 -14.12 17.41
CA PRO A 310 -18.64 -13.12 17.46
C PRO A 310 -18.65 -12.33 18.77
N ALA A 311 -18.49 -11.00 18.66
CA ALA A 311 -18.47 -10.09 19.82
C ALA A 311 -19.40 -8.88 19.66
N VAL A 312 -19.53 -8.34 18.43
CA VAL A 312 -20.28 -7.11 18.18
C VAL A 312 -21.66 -7.38 17.59
N THR A 313 -22.68 -6.73 18.17
CA THR A 313 -24.10 -6.88 17.82
C THR A 313 -24.84 -5.53 17.73
N THR A 314 -24.11 -4.45 17.42
CA THR A 314 -24.67 -3.10 17.33
C THR A 314 -25.00 -2.71 15.89
N ASN A 315 -23.99 -2.46 15.06
CA ASN A 315 -24.12 -2.06 13.67
C ASN A 315 -22.93 -2.57 12.83
N LEU A 316 -23.07 -2.49 11.50
CA LEU A 316 -22.05 -3.00 10.57
C LEU A 316 -20.72 -2.26 10.69
N TYR A 317 -20.71 -0.98 11.06
CA TYR A 317 -19.46 -0.21 11.23
C TYR A 317 -18.64 -0.77 12.39
N ALA A 318 -19.24 -0.87 13.58
CA ALA A 318 -18.56 -1.36 14.78
C ALA A 318 -18.13 -2.83 14.60
N LEU A 319 -18.94 -3.63 13.91
CA LEU A 319 -18.58 -5.01 13.58
C LEU A 319 -17.35 -5.08 12.66
N ALA A 320 -17.31 -4.25 11.61
CA ALA A 320 -16.18 -4.19 10.69
C ALA A 320 -14.89 -3.75 11.39
N GLU A 321 -14.99 -2.74 12.26
CA GLU A 321 -13.88 -2.20 13.04
C GLU A 321 -13.30 -3.26 13.98
N ASP A 322 -14.17 -3.98 14.71
CA ASP A 322 -13.77 -5.08 15.60
C ASP A 322 -13.10 -6.24 14.84
N ILE A 323 -13.59 -6.57 13.65
CA ILE A 323 -12.97 -7.59 12.78
C ILE A 323 -11.55 -7.17 12.37
N LEU A 324 -11.36 -5.92 11.92
CA LEU A 324 -10.08 -5.38 11.45
C LEU A 324 -9.07 -5.23 12.59
N LEU A 325 -9.46 -4.58 13.70
CA LEU A 325 -8.62 -4.41 14.88
C LEU A 325 -8.24 -5.76 15.50
N GLY A 326 -9.20 -6.70 15.58
CA GLY A 326 -8.93 -8.06 16.05
C GLY A 326 -7.96 -8.85 15.15
N ALA A 327 -7.77 -8.45 13.90
CA ALA A 327 -6.73 -8.98 13.02
C ALA A 327 -5.38 -8.26 13.14
N GLY A 328 -5.30 -7.15 13.89
CA GLY A 328 -4.12 -6.28 13.93
C GLY A 328 -4.05 -5.31 12.75
N VAL A 329 -5.16 -5.10 12.02
CA VAL A 329 -5.23 -4.09 10.95
C VAL A 329 -5.59 -2.76 11.58
N MET A 330 -4.58 -1.91 11.79
CA MET A 330 -4.73 -0.63 12.49
C MET A 330 -5.09 0.54 11.55
N GLU A 331 -4.75 0.42 10.27
CA GLU A 331 -5.04 1.43 9.26
C GLU A 331 -6.15 0.97 8.33
N TYR A 332 -7.32 1.59 8.49
CA TYR A 332 -8.50 1.27 7.72
C TYR A 332 -9.38 2.49 7.49
N TYR A 333 -10.25 2.37 6.49
CA TYR A 333 -11.38 3.25 6.24
C TYR A 333 -12.65 2.40 6.21
N ILE A 334 -13.64 2.78 7.02
CA ILE A 334 -14.98 2.18 7.01
C ILE A 334 -15.98 3.29 6.71
N ASP A 335 -16.87 3.07 5.74
CA ASP A 335 -17.91 4.02 5.39
C ASP A 335 -18.80 4.37 6.61
N PRO A 336 -18.87 5.64 7.05
CA PRO A 336 -19.66 6.03 8.23
C PRO A 336 -21.14 5.66 8.11
N ALA A 337 -21.68 5.53 6.90
CA ALA A 337 -23.07 5.18 6.69
C ALA A 337 -23.40 3.73 7.11
N LEU A 338 -22.39 2.89 7.38
CA LEU A 338 -22.57 1.56 7.98
C LEU A 338 -23.05 1.62 9.44
N GLN A 339 -22.88 2.75 10.13
CA GLN A 339 -23.39 2.95 11.51
C GLN A 339 -24.93 2.89 11.56
N ALA A 340 -25.60 3.22 10.46
CA ALA A 340 -27.06 3.21 10.35
C ALA A 340 -27.66 1.83 10.05
N ILE A 341 -26.83 0.80 9.83
CA ILE A 341 -27.29 -0.55 9.51
C ILE A 341 -27.10 -1.44 10.74
N PRO A 342 -28.17 -1.72 11.52
CA PRO A 342 -28.08 -2.56 12.71
C PRO A 342 -27.76 -4.00 12.34
N THR A 343 -27.08 -4.71 13.23
CA THR A 343 -26.79 -6.14 13.06
C THR A 343 -26.70 -6.86 14.39
N GLY A 344 -27.26 -8.07 14.48
CA GLY A 344 -27.07 -9.01 15.58
C GLY A 344 -25.74 -9.75 15.55
N GLY A 345 -24.84 -9.44 14.60
CA GLY A 345 -23.54 -10.09 14.47
C GLY A 345 -23.61 -11.49 13.87
N PHE A 346 -22.53 -12.26 14.05
CA PHE A 346 -22.44 -13.63 13.53
C PHE A 346 -22.91 -14.66 14.57
N PRO A 347 -23.63 -15.72 14.16
CA PRO A 347 -24.09 -16.76 15.09
C PRO A 347 -22.98 -17.73 15.51
N GLU A 348 -21.96 -17.89 14.67
CA GLU A 348 -20.87 -18.85 14.83
C GLU A 348 -19.54 -18.19 14.46
N LYS A 349 -18.43 -18.82 14.86
CA LYS A 349 -17.09 -18.42 14.44
C LYS A 349 -16.94 -18.55 12.92
N ILE A 350 -16.20 -17.63 12.33
CA ILE A 350 -16.02 -17.53 10.88
C ILE A 350 -14.64 -16.92 10.56
N SER A 351 -14.04 -17.14 9.39
CA SER A 351 -12.80 -16.43 9.05
C SER A 351 -13.03 -14.92 8.98
N ARG A 352 -12.06 -14.10 9.40
CA ARG A 352 -12.21 -12.63 9.36
C ARG A 352 -12.41 -12.12 7.94
N ARG A 353 -11.74 -12.73 6.95
CA ARG A 353 -11.97 -12.42 5.52
C ARG A 353 -13.42 -12.66 5.11
N LYS A 354 -14.00 -13.81 5.48
CA LYS A 354 -15.42 -14.09 5.20
C LYS A 354 -16.36 -13.19 5.99
N ALA A 355 -16.01 -12.84 7.24
CA ALA A 355 -16.77 -11.89 8.04
C ALA A 355 -16.85 -10.51 7.36
N LEU A 356 -15.71 -9.97 6.91
CA LEU A 356 -15.70 -8.70 6.16
C LEU A 356 -16.44 -8.79 4.84
N GLN A 357 -16.38 -9.93 4.16
CA GLN A 357 -17.16 -10.13 2.94
C GLN A 357 -18.66 -10.06 3.23
N CYS A 358 -19.13 -10.70 4.30
CA CYS A 358 -20.51 -10.62 4.75
C CYS A 358 -20.91 -9.17 5.08
N VAL A 359 -20.03 -8.41 5.75
CA VAL A 359 -20.24 -6.98 6.01
C VAL A 359 -20.35 -6.21 4.70
N GLY A 360 -19.43 -6.43 3.76
CA GLY A 360 -19.42 -5.80 2.44
C GLY A 360 -20.75 -6.01 1.70
N ILE A 361 -21.22 -7.25 1.62
CA ILE A 361 -22.48 -7.58 0.95
C ILE A 361 -23.69 -6.96 1.68
N ALA A 362 -23.76 -7.09 3.00
CA ALA A 362 -24.89 -6.56 3.79
C ALA A 362 -24.94 -5.01 3.78
N GLY A 363 -23.77 -4.38 3.65
CA GLY A 363 -23.60 -2.94 3.55
C GLY A 363 -23.62 -2.37 2.14
N LYS A 364 -23.72 -3.23 1.10
CA LYS A 364 -23.56 -2.84 -0.32
C LYS A 364 -22.25 -2.08 -0.55
N CYS A 365 -21.16 -2.59 0.02
CA CYS A 365 -19.82 -2.01 0.01
C CYS A 365 -18.84 -2.90 -0.75
N ALA A 366 -17.87 -2.29 -1.43
CA ALA A 366 -16.65 -2.97 -1.84
C ALA A 366 -15.67 -3.03 -0.66
N VAL A 367 -14.99 -4.16 -0.53
CA VAL A 367 -13.93 -4.39 0.47
C VAL A 367 -12.64 -4.67 -0.28
N TYR A 368 -11.62 -3.84 -0.08
CA TYR A 368 -10.33 -3.93 -0.79
C TYR A 368 -9.24 -3.18 -0.02
N GLN A 369 -7.97 -3.35 -0.43
CA GLN A 369 -6.87 -2.48 0.01
C GLN A 369 -6.60 -1.43 -1.08
N ASP A 370 -6.46 -0.16 -0.72
CA ASP A 370 -6.10 0.89 -1.67
C ASP A 370 -4.58 0.95 -1.95
N ARG A 371 -4.16 1.84 -2.87
CA ARG A 371 -2.75 2.05 -3.25
C ARG A 371 -1.83 2.47 -2.10
N GLN A 372 -2.38 3.09 -1.05
CA GLN A 372 -1.60 3.49 0.14
C GLN A 372 -1.53 2.37 1.19
N GLY A 373 -2.17 1.23 0.93
CA GLY A 373 -2.18 0.10 1.84
C GLY A 373 -3.28 0.19 2.90
N ILE A 374 -4.28 1.07 2.74
CA ILE A 374 -5.36 1.22 3.71
C ILE A 374 -6.47 0.21 3.39
N SER A 375 -6.87 -0.60 4.37
CA SER A 375 -8.02 -1.50 4.25
C SER A 375 -9.31 -0.70 4.17
N THR A 376 -9.98 -0.74 3.03
CA THR A 376 -11.12 0.11 2.71
C THR A 376 -12.40 -0.71 2.59
N ILE A 377 -13.42 -0.29 3.33
CA ILE A 377 -14.81 -0.73 3.19
C ILE A 377 -15.63 0.50 2.81
N ARG A 378 -15.99 0.60 1.54
CA ARG A 378 -16.67 1.77 0.99
C ARG A 378 -17.95 1.38 0.29
N ARG A 379 -19.03 2.13 0.48
CA ARG A 379 -20.27 1.90 -0.28
C ARG A 379 -19.99 1.93 -1.76
N PHE A 380 -20.56 0.94 -2.44
CA PHE A 380 -20.35 0.78 -3.86
C PHE A 380 -21.18 1.80 -4.61
N GLU A 381 -20.53 2.60 -5.45
CA GLU A 381 -21.23 3.48 -6.39
C GLU A 381 -21.62 2.66 -7.62
N ASN A 382 -22.92 2.54 -7.89
CA ASN A 382 -23.39 1.89 -9.11
C ASN A 382 -22.85 2.66 -10.33
N LEU A 383 -22.56 1.95 -11.42
CA LEU A 383 -22.36 2.62 -12.72
C LEU A 383 -23.71 3.25 -13.10
N ASP A 384 -23.80 4.59 -13.11
CA ASP A 384 -25.05 5.26 -13.44
C ASP A 384 -25.36 5.20 -14.94
N GLU A 385 -26.63 5.38 -15.33
CA GLU A 385 -27.03 5.43 -16.74
C GLU A 385 -26.41 6.61 -17.52
N ARG A 386 -25.87 7.63 -16.82
CA ARG A 386 -25.24 8.81 -17.45
C ARG A 386 -23.85 8.50 -18.01
N THR A 387 -23.24 7.39 -17.60
CA THR A 387 -21.96 6.91 -18.15
C THR A 387 -22.09 6.17 -19.48
N ALA A 388 -23.31 5.93 -20.00
CA ALA A 388 -23.52 5.10 -21.17
C ALA A 388 -23.22 5.80 -22.51
N TYR A 389 -23.85 6.95 -22.81
CA TYR A 389 -23.65 7.76 -24.03
C TYR A 389 -24.60 8.97 -23.98
N VAL A 390 -24.26 10.06 -24.68
CA VAL A 390 -25.21 11.15 -24.93
C VAL A 390 -25.48 11.20 -26.43
N ASN A 391 -26.75 11.09 -26.82
CA ASN A 391 -27.14 11.36 -28.19
C ASN A 391 -27.15 12.89 -28.38
N TYR A 392 -26.22 13.40 -29.20
CA TYR A 392 -26.15 14.81 -29.56
C TYR A 392 -26.59 14.97 -31.02
N ALA A 393 -27.58 15.83 -31.25
CA ALA A 393 -27.92 16.30 -32.58
C ALA A 393 -27.19 17.63 -32.80
N GLY A 394 -26.23 17.66 -33.71
CA GLY A 394 -25.57 18.91 -34.13
C GLY A 394 -26.48 19.81 -34.96
N GLU A 395 -26.03 21.03 -35.26
CA GLU A 395 -26.79 22.04 -36.04
C GLU A 395 -27.30 21.52 -37.39
N ASP A 396 -26.62 20.53 -37.99
CA ASP A 396 -26.95 19.96 -39.31
C ASP A 396 -27.84 18.69 -39.29
N MET A 397 -28.58 18.43 -38.20
CA MET A 397 -29.60 17.34 -38.14
C MET A 397 -29.08 15.90 -38.32
N PHE A 398 -27.77 15.66 -38.17
CA PHE A 398 -27.22 14.31 -37.99
C PHE A 398 -27.08 14.01 -36.50
N CYS A 399 -27.79 12.97 -36.00
CA CYS A 399 -27.54 12.40 -34.69
C CYS A 399 -26.26 11.57 -34.74
N GLY A 400 -25.17 12.10 -34.17
CA GLY A 400 -23.97 11.33 -33.87
C GLY A 400 -24.06 10.77 -32.46
N MET A 401 -23.57 9.55 -32.24
CA MET A 401 -23.26 9.10 -30.88
C MET A 401 -21.99 9.84 -30.45
N THR A 402 -22.10 10.73 -29.46
CA THR A 402 -20.93 11.30 -28.81
C THR A 402 -20.77 10.65 -27.45
N PHE A 403 -19.57 10.18 -27.15
CA PHE A 403 -19.22 9.86 -25.78
C PHE A 403 -19.17 11.20 -25.05
N PRO A 404 -19.88 11.37 -23.92
CA PRO A 404 -19.70 12.58 -23.16
C PRO A 404 -18.22 12.63 -22.78
N SER A 405 -17.55 13.73 -23.11
CA SER A 405 -16.19 14.04 -22.67
C SER A 405 -16.20 14.31 -21.15
N VAL A 406 -16.66 13.34 -20.38
CA VAL A 406 -16.48 13.23 -18.94
C VAL A 406 -15.42 12.14 -18.87
N ILE A 407 -14.14 12.43 -18.80
CA ILE A 407 -13.55 13.23 -17.73
C ILE A 407 -12.41 14.08 -18.31
N ALA A 408 -12.14 15.24 -17.71
CA ALA A 408 -11.03 16.15 -18.02
C ALA A 408 -9.62 15.56 -17.78
N ASP A 409 -9.46 14.24 -17.91
CA ASP A 409 -8.28 13.46 -17.55
C ASP A 409 -7.40 13.14 -18.78
N TYR A 410 -7.40 13.96 -19.83
CA TYR A 410 -6.58 13.74 -21.05
C TYR A 410 -6.71 12.35 -21.71
N GLY A 411 -7.83 11.66 -21.53
CA GLY A 411 -8.03 10.31 -22.08
C GLY A 411 -7.36 9.17 -21.30
N LEU A 412 -6.86 9.40 -20.07
CA LEU A 412 -6.32 8.36 -19.17
C LEU A 412 -7.22 7.15 -18.94
N ARG A 413 -8.53 7.32 -19.09
CA ARG A 413 -9.53 6.27 -18.92
C ARG A 413 -9.97 5.65 -20.24
N ASN A 414 -9.33 6.00 -21.35
CA ASN A 414 -9.58 5.39 -22.65
C ASN A 414 -8.56 4.29 -22.88
N ILE A 415 -9.06 3.07 -23.10
CA ILE A 415 -8.25 1.95 -23.56
C ILE A 415 -8.61 1.74 -25.03
N ASP A 416 -7.76 2.28 -25.91
CA ASP A 416 -7.90 2.27 -27.36
C ASP A 416 -6.92 1.31 -28.03
N PHE A 417 -7.10 1.09 -29.34
CA PHE A 417 -6.23 0.21 -30.12
C PHE A 417 -4.81 0.75 -30.33
N ASP A 418 -4.57 2.06 -30.12
CA ASP A 418 -3.22 2.61 -30.14
C ASP A 418 -2.39 2.12 -28.93
N ASN A 419 -3.06 1.73 -27.84
CA ASN A 419 -2.41 1.26 -26.62
C ASN A 419 -2.64 -0.23 -26.32
N ALA A 420 -3.61 -0.88 -26.97
CA ALA A 420 -3.84 -2.32 -26.87
C ALA A 420 -2.98 -3.11 -27.86
N TYR A 421 -2.39 -4.23 -27.40
CA TYR A 421 -1.58 -5.11 -28.24
C TYR A 421 -2.44 -6.08 -29.07
N GLU A 422 -3.63 -6.39 -28.56
CA GLU A 422 -4.59 -7.29 -29.17
C GLU A 422 -5.99 -6.70 -29.04
N ILE A 423 -6.89 -7.14 -29.93
CA ILE A 423 -8.31 -6.77 -29.82
C ILE A 423 -8.86 -7.32 -28.50
N PRO A 424 -9.51 -6.50 -27.65
CA PRO A 424 -10.10 -6.95 -26.40
C PRO A 424 -11.01 -8.15 -26.60
N GLN A 425 -10.79 -9.19 -25.80
CA GLN A 425 -11.66 -10.36 -25.80
C GLN A 425 -12.89 -10.06 -24.95
N ILE A 426 -14.08 -10.27 -25.51
CA ILE A 426 -15.35 -10.03 -24.81
C ILE A 426 -16.00 -11.38 -24.50
N LYS A 427 -16.27 -11.61 -23.22
CA LYS A 427 -17.05 -12.75 -22.73
C LYS A 427 -18.30 -12.23 -22.03
N LEU A 428 -19.44 -12.85 -22.30
CA LEU A 428 -20.66 -12.58 -21.55
C LEU A 428 -20.74 -13.52 -20.35
N ASP A 429 -20.92 -12.94 -19.16
CA ASP A 429 -21.21 -13.71 -17.95
C ASP A 429 -22.64 -14.29 -17.99
N SER A 430 -22.93 -15.28 -17.15
CA SER A 430 -24.24 -15.95 -17.13
C SER A 430 -25.37 -14.99 -16.74
N LEU A 431 -26.54 -15.12 -17.37
CA LEU A 431 -27.74 -14.39 -16.93
C LEU A 431 -28.12 -14.87 -15.53
N VAL A 432 -28.38 -13.95 -14.60
CA VAL A 432 -28.94 -14.29 -13.29
C VAL A 432 -30.45 -14.07 -13.35
N LYS A 433 -31.22 -15.15 -13.28
CA LYS A 433 -32.69 -15.13 -13.30
C LYS A 433 -33.26 -14.77 -11.93
N SER A 434 -32.69 -15.35 -10.88
CA SER A 434 -33.19 -15.18 -9.52
C SER A 434 -32.07 -15.25 -8.50
N LEU A 435 -32.26 -14.55 -7.39
CA LEU A 435 -31.42 -14.62 -6.21
C LEU A 435 -32.27 -15.05 -5.02
N THR A 436 -31.91 -16.18 -4.40
CA THR A 436 -32.47 -16.61 -3.13
C THR A 436 -31.62 -16.04 -2.00
N VAL A 437 -32.20 -15.18 -1.16
CA VAL A 437 -31.51 -14.59 0.00
C VAL A 437 -32.01 -15.27 1.27
N VAL A 438 -31.09 -15.72 2.11
CA VAL A 438 -31.39 -16.27 3.44
C VAL A 438 -31.42 -15.12 4.46
N VAL A 439 -32.58 -14.88 5.07
CA VAL A 439 -32.78 -13.88 6.13
C VAL A 439 -32.70 -14.56 7.49
N TYR A 440 -31.93 -13.96 8.40
CA TYR A 440 -31.68 -14.44 9.74
C TYR A 440 -32.47 -13.63 10.77
N SER A 441 -33.52 -14.24 11.34
CA SER A 441 -34.35 -13.64 12.40
C SER A 441 -34.10 -14.37 13.71
N GLY A 442 -33.02 -14.00 14.41
CA GLY A 442 -32.52 -14.77 15.55
C GLY A 442 -32.01 -16.14 15.11
N SER A 443 -32.59 -17.22 15.63
CA SER A 443 -32.23 -18.60 15.24
C SER A 443 -32.98 -19.10 14.01
N GLU A 444 -34.00 -18.38 13.54
CA GLU A 444 -34.80 -18.78 12.38
C GLU A 444 -34.14 -18.30 11.07
N ARG A 445 -34.18 -19.17 10.05
CA ARG A 445 -33.73 -18.87 8.69
C ARG A 445 -34.91 -18.93 7.75
N GLN A 446 -35.12 -17.86 6.99
CA GLN A 446 -36.19 -17.78 5.99
C GLN A 446 -35.59 -17.45 4.63
N GLU A 447 -36.01 -18.16 3.58
CA GLU A 447 -35.53 -17.92 2.22
C GLU A 447 -36.52 -17.05 1.45
N PHE A 448 -36.04 -15.94 0.89
CA PHE A 448 -36.79 -15.06 0.02
C PHE A 448 -36.21 -15.10 -1.38
N VAL A 449 -37.07 -15.25 -2.40
CA VAL A 449 -36.63 -15.33 -3.80
C VAL A 449 -36.97 -14.03 -4.51
N TYR A 450 -35.94 -13.39 -5.07
CA TYR A 450 -36.06 -12.18 -5.87
C TYR A 450 -35.76 -12.50 -7.32
N PHE A 451 -36.55 -11.96 -8.24
CA PHE A 451 -36.42 -12.19 -9.68
C PHE A 451 -35.80 -10.97 -10.37
N ASN A 452 -34.92 -11.23 -11.34
CA ASN A 452 -34.36 -10.19 -12.17
C ASN A 452 -35.39 -9.76 -13.22
N ALA A 453 -35.72 -8.47 -13.25
CA ALA A 453 -36.76 -7.95 -14.14
C ALA A 453 -36.36 -8.14 -15.60
N GLY A 454 -37.24 -8.74 -16.40
CA GLY A 454 -37.03 -8.95 -17.83
C GLY A 454 -36.18 -10.18 -18.20
N ILE A 455 -35.76 -11.01 -17.23
CA ILE A 455 -34.98 -12.23 -17.49
C ILE A 455 -35.82 -13.48 -17.15
N SER A 456 -36.22 -14.23 -18.17
CA SER A 456 -37.02 -15.46 -18.01
C SER A 456 -36.19 -16.74 -17.84
N GLU A 457 -34.95 -16.74 -18.38
CA GLU A 457 -34.02 -17.86 -18.38
C GLU A 457 -32.63 -17.40 -17.89
N GLY A 458 -32.00 -18.20 -17.02
CA GLY A 458 -30.72 -17.87 -16.40
C GLY A 458 -30.44 -18.70 -15.15
N THR A 459 -29.28 -18.46 -14.54
CA THR A 459 -28.82 -19.10 -13.31
C THR A 459 -29.58 -18.56 -12.10
N SER A 460 -29.87 -19.43 -11.14
CA SER A 460 -30.39 -19.07 -9.82
C SER A 460 -29.23 -19.10 -8.81
N LEU A 461 -28.97 -17.96 -8.17
CA LEU A 461 -27.93 -17.82 -7.14
C LEU A 461 -28.54 -17.91 -5.75
N LYS A 462 -27.74 -18.30 -4.76
CA LYS A 462 -28.12 -18.30 -3.35
C LYS A 462 -27.13 -17.46 -2.54
N LEU A 463 -27.66 -16.50 -1.79
CA LEU A 463 -26.91 -15.66 -0.86
C LEU A 463 -27.24 -16.09 0.57
N ASP A 464 -26.28 -16.72 1.23
CA ASP A 464 -26.32 -17.04 2.65
C ASP A 464 -25.40 -16.09 3.43
N ASN A 465 -25.98 -15.06 4.04
CA ASN A 465 -25.25 -14.04 4.80
C ASN A 465 -25.96 -13.79 6.14
N PRO A 466 -25.36 -14.21 7.28
CA PRO A 466 -25.93 -14.03 8.62
C PRO A 466 -26.24 -12.58 9.03
N LEU A 467 -25.66 -11.60 8.32
CA LEU A 467 -25.86 -10.18 8.61
C LEU A 467 -27.10 -9.58 7.90
N ILE A 468 -27.82 -10.37 7.09
CA ILE A 468 -29.09 -9.97 6.49
C ILE A 468 -30.23 -10.42 7.41
N GLN A 469 -30.83 -9.48 8.14
CA GLN A 469 -31.71 -9.77 9.28
C GLN A 469 -33.14 -9.26 9.14
N SER A 470 -33.48 -8.69 7.97
CA SER A 470 -34.85 -8.30 7.64
C SER A 470 -35.13 -8.51 6.17
N GLU A 471 -36.40 -8.73 5.82
CA GLU A 471 -36.85 -8.81 4.44
C GLU A 471 -36.58 -7.51 3.67
N ALA A 472 -36.70 -6.35 4.32
CA ALA A 472 -36.40 -5.05 3.72
C ALA A 472 -34.92 -4.95 3.32
N GLN A 473 -34.00 -5.35 4.20
CA GLN A 473 -32.57 -5.40 3.89
C GLN A 473 -32.26 -6.42 2.79
N ALA A 474 -32.91 -7.58 2.82
CA ALA A 474 -32.76 -8.60 1.78
C ALA A 474 -33.21 -8.10 0.40
N ALA A 475 -34.32 -7.37 0.33
CA ALA A 475 -34.81 -6.77 -0.91
C ALA A 475 -33.82 -5.73 -1.45
N ASP A 476 -33.27 -4.87 -0.58
CA ASP A 476 -32.28 -3.86 -0.96
C ASP A 476 -30.97 -4.49 -1.49
N VAL A 477 -30.46 -5.51 -0.79
CA VAL A 477 -29.24 -6.23 -1.18
C VAL A 477 -29.48 -7.01 -2.47
N ALA A 478 -30.62 -7.68 -2.60
CA ALA A 478 -30.97 -8.41 -3.81
C ALA A 478 -31.11 -7.49 -5.02
N GLY A 479 -31.77 -6.35 -4.88
CA GLY A 479 -31.90 -5.36 -5.94
C GLY A 479 -30.54 -4.88 -6.44
N TRP A 480 -29.61 -4.59 -5.52
CA TRP A 480 -28.24 -4.22 -5.86
C TRP A 480 -27.49 -5.35 -6.59
N ILE A 481 -27.52 -6.58 -6.06
CA ILE A 481 -26.83 -7.72 -6.67
C ILE A 481 -27.37 -8.02 -8.07
N LEU A 482 -28.69 -8.00 -8.24
CA LEU A 482 -29.32 -8.25 -9.54
C LEU A 482 -28.98 -7.14 -10.55
N ALA A 483 -28.96 -5.87 -10.12
CA ALA A 483 -28.56 -4.76 -10.98
C ALA A 483 -27.12 -4.90 -11.48
N GLU A 484 -26.17 -5.20 -10.58
CA GLU A 484 -24.77 -5.43 -10.95
C GLU A 484 -24.57 -6.72 -11.76
N SER A 485 -25.40 -7.75 -11.55
CA SER A 485 -25.37 -8.96 -12.37
C SER A 485 -25.76 -8.72 -13.83
N ASN A 486 -26.44 -7.60 -14.13
CA ASN A 486 -26.78 -7.20 -15.49
C ASN A 486 -25.59 -6.62 -16.27
N LEU A 487 -24.53 -6.19 -15.57
CA LEU A 487 -23.26 -5.79 -16.17
C LEU A 487 -22.47 -7.03 -16.61
N ARG A 488 -22.88 -7.66 -17.71
CA ARG A 488 -22.42 -9.00 -18.10
C ARG A 488 -21.23 -9.01 -19.04
N ALA A 489 -20.87 -7.87 -19.64
CA ALA A 489 -19.75 -7.81 -20.56
C ALA A 489 -18.43 -7.79 -19.77
N LEU A 490 -17.68 -8.87 -19.87
CA LEU A 490 -16.33 -9.00 -19.33
C LEU A 490 -15.34 -8.78 -20.47
N TYR A 491 -14.57 -7.70 -20.39
CA TYR A 491 -13.52 -7.38 -21.34
C TYR A 491 -12.18 -7.82 -20.76
N SER A 492 -11.37 -8.52 -21.56
CA SER A 492 -10.01 -8.88 -21.24
C SER A 492 -9.08 -8.20 -22.23
N ILE A 493 -8.26 -7.27 -21.74
CA ILE A 493 -7.48 -6.36 -22.57
C ILE A 493 -6.00 -6.56 -22.27
N ASN A 494 -5.22 -6.96 -23.29
CA ASN A 494 -3.76 -7.01 -23.23
C ASN A 494 -3.21 -5.71 -23.85
N TRP A 495 -2.50 -4.92 -23.06
CA TRP A 495 -2.16 -3.55 -23.45
C TRP A 495 -0.93 -3.02 -22.70
N ARG A 496 -0.53 -1.80 -23.07
CA ARG A 496 0.63 -1.13 -22.48
C ARG A 496 0.52 -0.96 -20.95
N GLN A 497 -0.67 -0.97 -20.36
CA GLN A 497 -0.94 -0.60 -18.96
C GLN A 497 -0.73 0.89 -18.64
N ASN A 498 -1.44 1.33 -17.61
CA ASN A 498 -1.36 2.66 -17.03
C ASN A 498 -1.38 2.57 -15.49
N PRO A 499 -0.24 2.77 -14.81
CA PRO A 499 -0.14 2.68 -13.34
C PRO A 499 -1.06 3.61 -12.54
N CYS A 500 -1.58 4.68 -13.15
CA CYS A 500 -2.49 5.59 -12.44
C CYS A 500 -3.92 5.04 -12.33
N LEU A 501 -4.28 4.01 -13.10
CA LEU A 501 -5.58 3.36 -13.04
C LEU A 501 -5.64 2.35 -11.89
N GLU A 502 -6.78 2.27 -11.22
CA GLU A 502 -7.02 1.38 -10.09
C GLU A 502 -8.24 0.48 -10.33
N CYS A 503 -8.28 -0.68 -9.68
CA CYS A 503 -9.51 -1.46 -9.62
C CYS A 503 -10.64 -0.59 -9.03
N GLY A 504 -11.83 -0.65 -9.64
CA GLY A 504 -12.95 0.23 -9.34
C GLY A 504 -13.09 1.44 -10.27
N ASP A 505 -12.02 1.86 -10.96
CA ASP A 505 -12.11 2.94 -11.94
C ASP A 505 -13.00 2.53 -13.12
N THR A 506 -13.77 3.50 -13.62
CA THR A 506 -14.56 3.34 -14.85
C THR A 506 -13.74 3.82 -16.03
N VAL A 507 -13.60 2.95 -17.02
CA VAL A 507 -12.85 3.16 -18.26
C VAL A 507 -13.72 2.93 -19.49
N LEU A 508 -13.33 3.55 -20.60
CA LEU A 508 -13.91 3.37 -21.91
C LEU A 508 -13.03 2.43 -22.71
N VAL A 509 -13.54 1.25 -23.05
CA VAL A 509 -12.84 0.23 -23.82
C VAL A 509 -13.31 0.30 -25.27
N GLU A 510 -12.38 0.49 -26.20
CA GLU A 510 -12.67 0.47 -27.64
C GLU A 510 -12.94 -0.97 -28.14
N ASP A 511 -13.98 -1.13 -28.95
CA ASP A 511 -14.31 -2.37 -29.65
C ASP A 511 -13.95 -2.32 -31.15
N ASN A 512 -14.04 -3.46 -31.84
CA ASN A 512 -13.66 -3.56 -33.25
C ASN A 512 -14.57 -2.77 -34.22
N PHE A 513 -15.67 -2.18 -33.73
CA PHE A 513 -16.57 -1.34 -34.49
C PHE A 513 -16.29 0.15 -34.26
N GLY A 514 -15.22 0.49 -33.51
CA GLY A 514 -14.86 1.87 -33.16
C GLY A 514 -15.78 2.47 -32.09
N MET A 515 -16.56 1.63 -31.40
CA MET A 515 -17.41 2.06 -30.29
C MET A 515 -16.62 1.93 -28.99
N LYS A 516 -16.84 2.86 -28.06
CA LYS A 516 -16.26 2.83 -26.73
C LYS A 516 -17.31 2.43 -25.70
N LYS A 517 -17.05 1.38 -24.92
CA LYS A 517 -17.98 0.87 -23.91
C LYS A 517 -17.46 1.18 -22.52
N ALA A 518 -18.30 1.81 -21.71
CA ALA A 518 -18.01 2.06 -20.31
C ALA A 518 -18.01 0.73 -19.53
N SER A 519 -16.93 0.49 -18.81
CA SER A 519 -16.75 -0.70 -17.98
C SER A 519 -15.85 -0.37 -16.79
N ARG A 520 -16.06 -1.10 -15.69
CA ARG A 520 -15.30 -0.93 -14.45
C ARG A 520 -14.15 -1.91 -14.42
N ILE A 521 -12.97 -1.45 -14.06
CA ILE A 521 -11.81 -2.32 -13.82
C ILE A 521 -12.09 -3.21 -12.60
N ILE A 522 -12.02 -4.52 -12.79
CA ILE A 522 -12.18 -5.52 -11.71
C ILE A 522 -10.87 -6.25 -11.41
N LYS A 523 -9.94 -6.25 -12.37
CA LYS A 523 -8.62 -6.85 -12.21
C LYS A 523 -7.59 -6.11 -13.06
N GLN A 524 -6.40 -5.94 -12.51
CA GLN A 524 -5.23 -5.46 -13.23
C GLN A 524 -4.04 -6.35 -12.93
N GLU A 525 -3.30 -6.66 -13.97
CA GLU A 525 -2.01 -7.33 -13.91
C GLU A 525 -0.97 -6.42 -14.55
N TYR A 526 0.06 -6.07 -13.79
CA TYR A 526 1.21 -5.30 -14.24
C TYR A 526 2.40 -6.24 -14.37
N ASN A 527 3.06 -6.22 -15.51
CA ASN A 527 4.27 -6.97 -15.80
C ASN A 527 5.37 -6.01 -16.21
N PHE A 528 6.50 -6.05 -15.50
CA PHE A 528 7.68 -5.24 -15.80
C PHE A 528 8.91 -6.12 -15.97
N GLN A 529 9.55 -6.00 -17.13
CA GLN A 529 10.84 -6.62 -17.43
C GLN A 529 11.63 -5.71 -18.37
N GLY A 530 12.09 -4.57 -17.83
CA GLY A 530 12.71 -3.48 -18.61
C GLY A 530 11.71 -2.55 -19.32
N TYR A 531 10.46 -2.97 -19.47
CA TYR A 531 9.34 -2.15 -19.93
C TYR A 531 8.03 -2.64 -19.28
N LEU A 532 7.07 -1.73 -19.10
CA LEU A 532 5.76 -2.04 -18.53
C LEU A 532 4.77 -2.50 -19.60
N VAL A 533 4.12 -3.64 -19.32
CA VAL A 533 2.96 -4.18 -20.04
C VAL A 533 1.97 -4.77 -19.04
N GLY A 534 0.80 -5.17 -19.50
CA GLY A 534 -0.04 -6.01 -18.67
C GLY A 534 -1.44 -6.23 -19.20
N LYS A 535 -2.28 -6.75 -18.31
CA LYS A 535 -3.64 -7.17 -18.63
C LYS A 535 -4.62 -6.46 -17.73
N THR A 536 -5.70 -5.93 -18.29
CA THR A 536 -6.82 -5.38 -17.52
C THR A 536 -8.07 -6.18 -17.83
N GLU A 537 -8.79 -6.56 -16.79
CA GLU A 537 -10.14 -7.12 -16.93
C GLU A 537 -11.16 -6.12 -16.40
N THR A 538 -12.17 -5.84 -17.21
CA THR A 538 -13.24 -4.91 -16.88
C THR A 538 -14.61 -5.56 -17.00
N LYS A 539 -15.58 -5.05 -16.23
CA LYS A 539 -16.97 -5.50 -16.21
C LYS A 539 -17.89 -4.32 -16.52
N GLY A 540 -18.76 -4.47 -17.53
CA GLY A 540 -19.65 -3.40 -17.97
C GLY A 540 -20.96 -3.91 -18.57
N GLY A 541 -21.78 -2.96 -19.03
CA GLY A 541 -23.00 -3.24 -19.77
C GLY A 541 -22.71 -3.77 -21.18
N VAL A 542 -23.71 -4.42 -21.77
CA VAL A 542 -23.71 -4.88 -23.18
C VAL A 542 -24.15 -3.74 -24.09
#